data_AF-A0A4Q6B433-F1
#
_entry.id   AF-A0A4Q6B433-F1
#
_cell.length_a   1.000
_cell.length_b   1.000
_cell.length_c   1.000
_cell.angle_alpha   90.00
_cell.angle_beta   90.00
_cell.angle_gamma   90.00
#
_symmetry.space_group_name_H-M   'P 1'
#
loop_
_entity.id
_entity.type
_entity.pdbx_description
1 polymer ?
#
loop_
_entity_poly.entity_id
_entity_poly.type
_entity_poly.pdbx_seq_one_letter_code
_entity_poly.pdbx_strand_id
1 'polypeptide(L)'
;MNLAYYDLPVFLRILIAISCLILIMLGEKVLKREKAFRWKGYCLWLVMSVFGLIFGFALDLLTIHLSPEYYRIGKCVAVDNLWLTSLNVGGAAGFLAGALMGGFILMRNKDLVTKSETIPWRILIPTRSIFIMATVGIAIAYIVPLIVTPSPSMSALLTPEQIKPFFQVQQIHAGAYLGAAIGFLFVVKEPLNG
;
A
#
# COMPACT_ATOMS: atom_id res chain seq x y z
N MET A 1 22.86 -5.56 -16.77
CA MET A 1 21.55 -5.48 -17.45
C MET A 1 20.87 -4.22 -16.95
N ASN A 2 20.92 -3.13 -17.74
CA ASN A 2 20.34 -1.84 -17.38
C ASN A 2 18.82 -1.91 -17.48
N LEU A 3 18.16 -2.08 -16.34
CA LEU A 3 16.71 -1.96 -16.22
C LEU A 3 16.34 -0.48 -16.11
N ALA A 4 16.46 0.26 -17.22
CA ALA A 4 15.93 1.63 -17.36
C ALA A 4 14.39 1.70 -17.24
N TYR A 5 13.73 0.58 -16.93
CA TYR A 5 12.28 0.48 -16.73
C TYR A 5 11.83 1.01 -15.35
N TYR A 6 12.77 1.34 -14.44
CA TYR A 6 12.48 1.92 -13.13
C TYR A 6 12.64 3.45 -13.06
N ASP A 7 12.94 4.14 -14.16
CA ASP A 7 13.41 5.53 -14.12
C ASP A 7 12.34 6.57 -13.80
N LEU A 8 11.05 6.22 -13.77
CA LEU A 8 10.04 7.19 -13.37
C LEU A 8 10.03 7.36 -11.84
N PRO A 9 10.37 8.54 -11.30
CA PRO A 9 10.36 8.77 -9.86
C PRO A 9 8.98 8.48 -9.28
N VAL A 10 8.93 7.96 -8.06
CA VAL A 10 7.66 7.63 -7.39
C VAL A 10 6.74 8.83 -7.27
N PHE A 11 7.31 10.00 -7.01
CA PHE A 11 6.56 11.26 -7.06
C PHE A 11 5.86 11.47 -8.40
N LEU A 12 6.54 11.18 -9.51
CA LEU A 12 5.95 11.30 -10.86
C LEU A 12 4.85 10.25 -11.09
N ARG A 13 5.01 9.02 -10.59
CA ARG A 13 3.99 7.97 -10.68
C ARG A 13 2.73 8.34 -9.89
N ILE A 14 2.91 8.86 -8.67
CA ILE A 14 1.82 9.38 -7.84
C ILE A 14 1.16 10.57 -8.53
N LEU A 15 1.95 11.51 -9.07
CA LEU A 15 1.45 12.68 -9.75
C LEU A 15 0.66 12.31 -11.01
N ILE A 16 1.11 11.32 -11.78
CA ILE A 16 0.36 10.76 -12.91
C ILE A 16 -0.95 10.13 -12.42
N ALA A 17 -0.92 9.30 -11.37
CA ALA A 17 -2.13 8.67 -10.85
C ALA A 17 -3.16 9.69 -10.34
N ILE A 18 -2.71 10.71 -9.60
CA ILE A 18 -3.55 11.83 -9.14
C ILE A 18 -4.08 12.62 -10.34
N SER A 19 -3.23 12.93 -11.31
CA SER A 19 -3.64 13.65 -12.52
C SER A 19 -4.68 12.87 -13.31
N CYS A 20 -4.51 11.56 -13.48
CA CYS A 20 -5.51 10.69 -14.09
C CYS A 20 -6.83 10.71 -13.33
N LEU A 21 -6.81 10.62 -11.99
CA LEU A 21 -8.02 10.73 -11.17
C LEU A 21 -8.72 12.08 -11.33
N ILE A 22 -7.96 13.18 -11.37
CA ILE A 22 -8.50 14.53 -11.60
C ILE A 22 -9.10 14.63 -13.01
N LEU A 23 -8.42 14.12 -14.04
CA LEU A 23 -8.91 14.14 -15.42
C LEU A 23 -10.19 13.31 -15.57
N ILE A 24 -10.25 12.13 -14.95
CA ILE A 24 -11.47 11.30 -14.91
C ILE A 24 -12.60 12.08 -14.23
N MET A 25 -12.32 12.72 -13.08
CA MET A 25 -13.28 13.54 -12.36
C MET A 25 -13.81 14.70 -13.22
N LEU A 26 -12.92 15.44 -13.88
CA LEU A 26 -13.29 16.56 -14.77
C LEU A 26 -14.06 16.09 -15.99
N GLY A 27 -13.62 14.99 -16.63
CA GLY A 27 -14.31 14.38 -17.76
C GLY A 27 -15.71 13.92 -17.38
N GLU A 28 -15.89 13.30 -16.21
CA GLU A 28 -17.21 12.87 -15.74
C GLU A 28 -18.12 14.07 -15.46
N LYS A 29 -17.58 15.18 -14.91
CA LYS A 29 -18.32 16.44 -14.73
C LYS A 29 -18.83 17.02 -16.05
N VAL A 30 -17.99 17.02 -17.08
CA VAL A 30 -18.32 17.55 -18.41
C VAL A 30 -19.34 16.64 -19.12
N LEU A 31 -19.10 15.32 -19.12
CA LEU A 31 -19.89 14.37 -19.90
C LEU A 31 -21.26 14.07 -19.27
N LYS A 32 -21.37 14.00 -17.94
CA LYS A 32 -22.59 13.53 -17.26
C LYS A 32 -23.37 14.63 -16.53
N ARG A 33 -22.91 15.89 -16.57
CA ARG A 33 -23.48 17.04 -15.82
C ARG A 33 -23.52 16.77 -14.29
N GLU A 34 -24.06 17.71 -13.51
CA GLU A 34 -24.01 17.65 -12.02
C GLU A 34 -24.62 16.39 -11.39
N LYS A 35 -25.55 15.72 -12.07
CA LYS A 35 -26.29 14.56 -11.52
C LYS A 35 -25.45 13.28 -11.33
N ALA A 36 -24.27 13.17 -11.95
CA ALA A 36 -23.41 11.98 -11.82
C ALA A 36 -22.02 12.27 -11.25
N PHE A 37 -21.76 13.52 -10.84
CA PHE A 37 -20.45 13.94 -10.38
C PHE A 37 -20.14 13.40 -8.97
N ARG A 38 -19.40 12.28 -8.91
CA ARG A 38 -19.06 11.58 -7.66
C ARG A 38 -17.75 12.06 -7.04
N TRP A 39 -17.56 13.38 -6.93
CA TRP A 39 -16.33 13.96 -6.37
C TRP A 39 -15.95 13.38 -5.01
N LYS A 40 -16.96 13.09 -4.16
CA LYS A 40 -16.78 12.44 -2.86
C LYS A 40 -16.14 11.07 -2.95
N GLY A 41 -16.51 10.30 -3.98
CA GLY A 41 -15.92 8.99 -4.26
C GLY A 41 -14.47 9.09 -4.68
N TYR A 42 -14.14 10.08 -5.52
CA TYR A 42 -12.75 10.37 -5.90
C TYR A 42 -11.91 10.85 -4.71
N CYS A 43 -12.47 11.70 -3.83
CA CYS A 43 -11.82 12.10 -2.60
C CYS A 43 -11.57 10.92 -1.65
N LEU A 44 -12.57 10.04 -1.47
CA LEU A 44 -12.42 8.82 -0.67
C LEU A 44 -11.32 7.91 -1.23
N TRP A 45 -11.30 7.74 -2.55
CA TRP A 45 -10.28 6.96 -3.24
C TRP A 45 -8.88 7.54 -3.03
N LEU A 46 -8.74 8.87 -3.13
CA LEU A 46 -7.48 9.56 -2.87
C LEU A 46 -7.03 9.39 -1.41
N VAL A 47 -7.94 9.55 -0.45
CA VAL A 47 -7.66 9.35 0.99
C VAL A 47 -7.13 7.93 1.25
N MET A 48 -7.74 6.91 0.66
CA MET A 48 -7.27 5.53 0.80
C MET A 48 -5.87 5.33 0.18
N SER A 49 -5.61 5.98 -0.95
CA SER A 49 -4.28 5.96 -1.59
C SER A 49 -3.22 6.62 -0.69
N VAL A 50 -3.55 7.74 -0.05
CA VAL A 50 -2.67 8.41 0.92
C VAL A 50 -2.42 7.55 2.16
N PHE A 51 -3.44 6.89 2.72
CA PHE A 51 -3.24 5.98 3.84
C PHE A 51 -2.32 4.81 3.49
N GLY A 52 -2.51 4.22 2.30
CA GLY A 52 -1.63 3.18 1.80
C GLY A 52 -0.18 3.68 1.66
N LEU A 53 0.02 4.89 1.12
CA LEU A 53 1.32 5.52 1.00
C LEU A 53 2.01 5.72 2.37
N ILE A 54 1.28 6.25 3.36
CA ILE A 54 1.80 6.46 4.72
C ILE A 54 2.21 5.13 5.34
N PHE A 55 1.36 4.10 5.20
CA PHE A 55 1.66 2.76 5.71
C PHE A 55 2.90 2.16 5.04
N GLY A 56 3.00 2.28 3.71
CA GLY A 56 4.16 1.81 2.94
C GLY A 56 5.46 2.51 3.35
N PHE A 57 5.43 3.82 3.56
CA PHE A 57 6.57 4.56 4.10
C PHE A 57 6.95 4.10 5.51
N ALA A 58 5.97 3.96 6.42
CA ALA A 58 6.24 3.53 7.78
C ALA A 58 6.84 2.11 7.84
N LEU A 59 6.30 1.19 7.04
CA LEU A 59 6.81 -0.18 6.93
C LEU A 59 8.24 -0.21 6.41
N ASP A 60 8.53 0.55 5.35
CA ASP A 60 9.87 0.58 4.76
C ASP A 60 10.87 1.33 5.65
N LEU A 61 10.44 2.36 6.39
CA LEU A 61 11.24 3.05 7.41
C LEU A 61 11.66 2.12 8.57
N LEU A 62 10.74 1.27 9.02
CA LEU A 62 11.01 0.27 10.04
C LEU A 62 12.00 -0.79 9.51
N THR A 63 11.71 -1.33 8.33
CA THR A 63 12.42 -2.51 7.84
C THR A 63 13.79 -2.20 7.26
N ILE A 64 14.02 -1.00 6.71
CA ILE A 64 15.37 -0.59 6.30
C ILE A 64 16.30 -0.41 7.51
N HIS A 65 15.78 0.02 8.66
CA HIS A 65 16.54 0.06 9.92
C HIS A 65 16.96 -1.35 10.37
N LEU A 66 16.14 -2.37 10.08
CA LEU A 66 16.41 -3.75 10.46
C LEU A 66 17.38 -4.44 9.50
N SER A 67 17.21 -4.26 8.18
CA SER A 67 18.10 -4.85 7.17
C SER A 67 18.19 -3.96 5.92
N PRO A 68 19.24 -3.14 5.79
CA PRO A 68 19.58 -2.44 4.55
C PRO A 68 19.78 -3.39 3.36
N GLU A 69 20.31 -4.58 3.61
CA GLU A 69 20.60 -5.60 2.61
C GLU A 69 19.33 -6.15 1.96
N TYR A 70 18.23 -6.21 2.69
CA TYR A 70 16.93 -6.56 2.12
C TYR A 70 16.55 -5.62 0.96
N TYR A 71 16.85 -4.33 1.10
CA TYR A 71 16.58 -3.35 0.06
C TYR A 71 17.57 -3.43 -1.08
N ARG A 72 18.87 -3.54 -0.77
CA ARG A 72 19.94 -3.61 -1.76
C ARG A 72 19.84 -4.86 -2.64
N ILE A 73 19.61 -6.02 -2.02
CA ILE A 73 19.64 -7.33 -2.68
C ILE A 73 18.22 -7.80 -3.02
N GLY A 74 17.29 -7.72 -2.06
CA GLY A 74 15.93 -8.24 -2.22
C GLY A 74 15.02 -7.33 -3.06
N LYS A 75 15.14 -6.01 -2.93
CA LYS A 75 14.39 -5.01 -3.72
C LYS A 75 15.23 -4.36 -4.83
N CYS A 76 16.49 -4.75 -5.01
CA CYS A 76 17.43 -4.21 -6.01
C CYS A 76 17.56 -2.67 -5.98
N VAL A 77 17.48 -2.07 -4.79
CA VAL A 77 17.56 -0.62 -4.63
C VAL A 77 19.02 -0.16 -4.68
N ALA A 78 19.30 0.89 -5.46
CA ALA A 78 20.62 1.49 -5.55
C ALA A 78 21.13 1.97 -4.18
N VAL A 79 22.44 1.84 -3.95
CA VAL A 79 23.09 2.18 -2.67
C VAL A 79 23.09 3.69 -2.44
N ASP A 80 23.22 4.45 -3.52
CA ASP A 80 23.29 5.90 -3.54
C ASP A 80 21.91 6.46 -3.13
N ASN A 81 21.74 6.72 -1.84
CA ASN A 81 20.47 7.09 -1.18
C ASN A 81 19.49 5.94 -0.93
N LEU A 82 20.00 4.82 -0.42
CA LEU A 82 19.19 3.65 -0.03
C LEU A 82 17.92 4.02 0.76
N TRP A 83 18.01 4.94 1.74
CA TRP A 83 16.87 5.42 2.53
C TRP A 83 15.76 6.01 1.67
N LEU A 84 16.08 7.04 0.89
CA LEU A 84 15.10 7.75 0.08
C LEU A 84 14.49 6.83 -0.97
N THR A 85 15.32 6.01 -1.62
CA THR A 85 14.85 5.11 -2.68
C THR A 85 14.00 3.97 -2.12
N SER A 86 14.34 3.44 -0.95
CA SER A 86 13.54 2.42 -0.26
C SER A 86 12.19 2.97 0.17
N LEU A 87 12.16 4.15 0.79
CA LEU A 87 10.92 4.82 1.14
C LEU A 87 10.06 5.04 -0.11
N ASN A 88 10.65 5.53 -1.21
CA ASN A 88 9.93 5.68 -2.46
C ASN A 88 9.27 4.37 -2.92
N VAL A 89 10.02 3.26 -2.94
CA VAL A 89 9.47 1.95 -3.33
C VAL A 89 8.29 1.55 -2.42
N GLY A 90 8.46 1.64 -1.10
CA GLY A 90 7.39 1.34 -0.14
C GLY A 90 6.17 2.23 -0.28
N GLY A 91 6.38 3.54 -0.41
CA GLY A 91 5.33 4.53 -0.58
C GLY A 91 4.56 4.36 -1.89
N ALA A 92 5.23 4.01 -3.00
CA ALA A 92 4.58 3.72 -4.27
C ALA A 92 3.71 2.45 -4.21
N ALA A 93 4.26 1.38 -3.65
CA ALA A 93 3.54 0.12 -3.46
C ALA A 93 2.34 0.32 -2.53
N GLY A 94 2.54 1.04 -1.43
CA GLY A 94 1.50 1.43 -0.50
C GLY A 94 0.41 2.29 -1.14
N PHE A 95 0.80 3.32 -1.90
CA PHE A 95 -0.14 4.18 -2.63
C PHE A 95 -1.02 3.38 -3.57
N LEU A 96 -0.41 2.50 -4.38
CA LEU A 96 -1.14 1.64 -5.31
C LEU A 96 -2.09 0.69 -4.58
N ALA A 97 -1.64 0.04 -3.50
CA ALA A 97 -2.48 -0.83 -2.69
C ALA A 97 -3.68 -0.07 -2.10
N GLY A 98 -3.43 1.13 -1.55
CA GLY A 98 -4.46 2.04 -1.05
C GLY A 98 -5.44 2.50 -2.15
N ALA A 99 -4.95 2.75 -3.36
CA ALA A 99 -5.78 3.08 -4.51
C ALA A 99 -6.67 1.88 -4.90
N LEU A 100 -6.12 0.68 -5.07
CA LEU A 100 -6.92 -0.51 -5.38
C LEU A 100 -8.00 -0.75 -4.32
N MET A 101 -7.64 -0.57 -3.05
CA MET A 101 -8.56 -0.67 -1.93
C MET A 101 -9.68 0.38 -2.00
N GLY A 102 -9.33 1.65 -2.20
CA GLY A 102 -10.28 2.75 -2.34
C GLY A 102 -11.25 2.56 -3.50
N GLY A 103 -10.74 2.06 -4.64
CA GLY A 103 -11.56 1.69 -5.79
C GLY A 103 -12.57 0.59 -5.47
N PHE A 104 -12.11 -0.49 -4.81
CA PHE A 104 -13.00 -1.58 -4.38
C PHE A 104 -14.10 -1.10 -3.44
N ILE A 105 -13.75 -0.32 -2.42
CA ILE A 105 -14.69 0.24 -1.44
C ILE A 105 -15.72 1.13 -2.14
N LEU A 106 -15.28 1.97 -3.09
CA LEU A 106 -16.16 2.84 -3.85
C LEU A 106 -17.13 2.04 -4.73
N MET A 107 -16.65 0.98 -5.40
CA MET A 107 -17.49 0.11 -6.23
C MET A 107 -18.57 -0.57 -5.40
N ARG A 108 -18.21 -1.06 -4.21
CA ARG A 108 -19.15 -1.72 -3.31
C ARG A 108 -20.19 -0.79 -2.70
N ASN A 109 -19.81 0.45 -2.41
CA ASN A 109 -20.66 1.43 -1.73
C ASN A 109 -21.16 2.53 -2.66
N LYS A 110 -21.28 2.21 -3.97
CA LYS A 110 -21.60 3.17 -5.03
C LYS A 110 -22.86 3.97 -4.73
N ASP A 111 -23.92 3.32 -4.25
CA ASP A 111 -25.19 3.98 -3.98
C ASP A 111 -25.12 4.93 -2.80
N LEU A 112 -24.38 4.54 -1.76
CA LEU A 112 -24.18 5.35 -0.55
C LEU A 112 -23.37 6.62 -0.86
N VAL A 113 -22.32 6.49 -1.68
CA VAL A 113 -21.51 7.63 -2.14
C VAL A 113 -22.29 8.54 -3.09
N THR A 114 -23.19 7.98 -3.91
CA THR A 114 -23.97 8.77 -4.89
C THR A 114 -25.13 9.52 -4.23
N LYS A 115 -25.80 8.93 -3.22
CA LYS A 115 -26.97 9.52 -2.55
C LYS A 115 -26.60 10.47 -1.41
N SER A 116 -25.42 10.33 -0.81
CA SER A 116 -25.04 11.12 0.36
C SER A 116 -24.72 12.57 0.00
N GLU A 117 -25.27 13.53 0.76
CA GLU A 117 -24.94 14.95 0.67
C GLU A 117 -23.56 15.31 1.23
N THR A 118 -22.99 14.46 2.10
CA THR A 118 -21.66 14.62 2.71
C THR A 118 -20.74 13.45 2.37
N ILE A 119 -19.42 13.59 2.59
CA ILE A 119 -18.50 12.46 2.46
C ILE A 119 -18.87 11.45 3.56
N PRO A 120 -19.28 10.22 3.21
CA PRO A 120 -19.67 9.24 4.20
C PRO A 120 -18.41 8.63 4.85
N TRP A 121 -17.78 9.37 5.77
CA TRP A 121 -16.56 8.95 6.48
C TRP A 121 -16.72 7.62 7.21
N ARG A 122 -17.96 7.23 7.52
CA ARG A 122 -18.30 5.90 8.04
C ARG A 122 -17.84 4.76 7.13
N ILE A 123 -17.68 5.01 5.82
CA ILE A 123 -17.10 4.05 4.88
C ILE A 123 -15.64 3.70 5.22
N LEU A 124 -14.92 4.58 5.93
CA LEU A 124 -13.57 4.31 6.40
C LEU A 124 -13.53 3.51 7.72
N ILE A 125 -14.65 3.36 8.43
CA ILE A 125 -14.65 2.62 9.70
C ILE A 125 -14.29 1.15 9.47
N PRO A 126 -14.84 0.42 8.48
CA PRO A 126 -14.39 -0.94 8.21
C PRO A 126 -12.93 -0.99 7.77
N THR A 127 -12.42 0.03 7.07
CA THR A 127 -11.05 -0.02 6.52
C THR A 127 -9.98 0.00 7.60
N ARG A 128 -10.31 0.43 8.83
CA ARG A 128 -9.42 0.31 10.00
C ARG A 128 -9.00 -1.14 10.25
N SER A 129 -9.84 -2.13 9.94
CA SER A 129 -9.51 -3.55 10.14
C SER A 129 -8.31 -3.96 9.30
N ILE A 130 -8.13 -3.37 8.11
CA ILE A 130 -6.99 -3.63 7.23
C ILE A 130 -5.70 -3.20 7.92
N PHE A 131 -5.64 -1.97 8.40
CA PHE A 131 -4.45 -1.44 9.07
C PHE A 131 -4.18 -2.12 10.41
N ILE A 132 -5.23 -2.38 11.19
CA ILE A 132 -5.11 -3.12 12.46
C ILE A 132 -4.56 -4.52 12.20
N MET A 133 -5.17 -5.27 11.29
CA MET A 133 -4.75 -6.64 11.01
C MET A 133 -3.37 -6.68 10.34
N ALA A 134 -3.02 -5.72 9.49
CA ALA A 134 -1.65 -5.58 8.96
C ALA A 134 -0.63 -5.34 10.08
N THR A 135 -0.94 -4.47 11.04
CA THR A 135 -0.09 -4.20 12.21
C THR A 135 0.05 -5.43 13.10
N VAL A 136 -1.06 -6.14 13.36
CA VAL A 136 -1.05 -7.42 14.09
C VAL A 136 -0.22 -8.46 13.35
N GLY A 137 -0.34 -8.54 12.02
CA GLY A 137 0.45 -9.43 11.18
C GLY A 137 1.95 -9.12 11.24
N ILE A 138 2.33 -7.84 11.23
CA ILE A 138 3.72 -7.40 11.47
C ILE A 138 4.22 -7.85 12.84
N ALA A 139 3.44 -7.59 13.90
CA ALA A 139 3.82 -7.96 15.27
C ALA A 139 3.98 -9.48 15.44
N ILE A 140 3.05 -10.27 14.90
CA ILE A 140 3.13 -11.73 14.91
C ILE A 140 4.35 -12.19 14.11
N ALA A 141 4.58 -11.68 12.91
CA ALA A 141 5.72 -12.07 12.08
C ALA A 141 7.08 -11.63 12.66
N TYR A 142 7.09 -10.60 13.51
CA TYR A 142 8.28 -10.19 14.25
C TYR A 142 8.65 -11.19 15.35
N ILE A 143 7.65 -11.76 16.03
CA ILE A 143 7.83 -12.65 17.19
C ILE A 143 7.93 -14.11 16.76
N VAL A 144 7.05 -14.52 15.84
CA VAL A 144 6.90 -15.88 15.36
C VAL A 144 7.60 -15.97 14.01
N PRO A 145 8.73 -16.69 13.91
CA PRO A 145 9.37 -16.89 12.63
C PRO A 145 8.45 -17.73 11.75
N LEU A 146 7.74 -17.06 10.84
CA LEU A 146 7.09 -17.72 9.72
C LEU A 146 8.19 -18.43 8.93
N ILE A 147 7.95 -19.68 8.50
CA ILE A 147 8.93 -20.51 7.79
C ILE A 147 9.22 -19.88 6.42
N VAL A 148 10.02 -18.83 6.41
CA VAL A 148 10.66 -18.24 5.25
C VAL A 148 12.07 -18.79 5.30
N THR A 149 12.23 -20.00 4.78
CA THR A 149 13.55 -20.62 4.71
C THR A 149 14.43 -19.82 3.76
N PRO A 150 15.67 -19.52 4.15
CA PRO A 150 16.62 -18.90 3.24
C PRO A 150 16.77 -19.74 1.99
N SER A 151 16.53 -19.15 0.81
CA SER A 151 16.97 -19.84 -0.40
C SER A 151 18.50 -19.91 -0.36
N PRO A 152 19.12 -21.05 -0.69
CA PRO A 152 20.57 -21.18 -0.69
C PRO A 152 21.26 -20.12 -1.56
N SER A 153 20.62 -19.73 -2.65
CA SER A 153 21.09 -18.67 -3.56
C SER A 153 21.09 -17.28 -2.93
N MET A 154 20.12 -16.97 -2.05
CA MET A 154 20.04 -15.67 -1.36
C MET A 154 21.04 -15.61 -0.19
N SER A 155 21.17 -16.70 0.57
CA SER A 155 22.13 -16.80 1.67
C SER A 155 23.59 -16.63 1.21
N ALA A 156 23.92 -17.07 -0.01
CA ALA A 156 25.25 -16.92 -0.58
C ALA A 156 25.65 -15.45 -0.83
N LEU A 157 24.67 -14.53 -0.88
CA LEU A 157 24.89 -13.10 -1.10
C LEU A 157 24.97 -12.28 0.20
N LEU A 158 24.78 -12.94 1.35
CA LEU A 158 24.68 -12.33 2.67
C LEU A 158 25.82 -12.83 3.57
N THR A 159 26.36 -11.95 4.40
CA THR A 159 27.22 -12.40 5.51
C THR A 159 26.39 -13.13 6.56
N PRO A 160 26.99 -14.03 7.38
CA PRO A 160 26.25 -14.76 8.42
C PRO A 160 25.42 -13.85 9.35
N GLU A 161 25.92 -12.65 9.63
CA GLU A 161 25.26 -11.64 10.47
C GLU A 161 24.05 -10.98 9.79
N GLN A 162 24.07 -10.88 8.45
CA GLN A 162 23.00 -10.27 7.65
C GLN A 162 21.83 -11.23 7.38
N ILE A 163 22.06 -12.54 7.44
CA ILE A 163 21.03 -13.55 7.12
C ILE A 163 19.79 -13.36 7.99
N LYS A 164 19.94 -13.34 9.33
CA LYS A 164 18.79 -13.27 10.23
C LYS A 164 17.97 -11.97 10.04
N PRO A 165 18.56 -10.77 10.06
CA PRO A 165 17.81 -9.53 9.84
C PRO A 165 17.13 -9.47 8.47
N PHE A 166 17.77 -9.99 7.42
CA PHE A 166 17.21 -10.02 6.07
C PHE A 166 15.92 -10.84 6.01
N PHE A 167 15.93 -12.06 6.55
CA PHE A 167 14.74 -12.91 6.58
C PHE A 167 13.69 -12.41 7.57
N GLN A 168 14.10 -11.75 8.65
CA GLN A 168 13.18 -11.08 9.56
C GLN A 168 12.36 -10.00 8.82
N VAL A 169 13.01 -9.20 7.96
CA VAL A 169 12.33 -8.19 7.16
C VAL A 169 11.37 -8.81 6.15
N GLN A 170 11.74 -9.93 5.51
CA GLN A 170 10.83 -10.68 4.64
C GLN A 170 9.58 -11.17 5.38
N GLN A 171 9.77 -11.72 6.58
CA GLN A 171 8.67 -12.17 7.43
C GLN A 171 7.75 -11.00 7.80
N ILE A 172 8.30 -9.85 8.20
CA ILE A 172 7.52 -8.65 8.53
C ILE A 172 6.63 -8.22 7.36
N HIS A 173 7.16 -8.18 6.14
CA HIS A 173 6.36 -7.85 4.95
C HIS A 173 5.27 -8.89 4.69
N ALA A 174 5.60 -10.19 4.78
CA ALA A 174 4.62 -11.25 4.62
C ALA A 174 3.50 -11.17 5.65
N GLY A 175 3.85 -10.90 6.92
CA GLY A 175 2.90 -10.66 8.00
C GLY A 175 2.00 -9.46 7.72
N ALA A 176 2.58 -8.34 7.28
CA ALA A 176 1.82 -7.15 6.90
C ALA A 176 0.79 -7.45 5.79
N TYR A 177 1.20 -8.18 4.75
CA TYR A 177 0.33 -8.54 3.62
C TYR A 177 -0.78 -9.51 4.01
N LEU A 178 -0.44 -10.57 4.77
CA LEU A 178 -1.42 -11.53 5.26
C LEU A 178 -2.43 -10.86 6.20
N GLY A 179 -1.93 -10.03 7.10
CA GLY A 179 -2.76 -9.23 7.99
C GLY A 179 -3.69 -8.30 7.22
N ALA A 180 -3.18 -7.54 6.26
CA ALA A 180 -3.98 -6.67 5.40
C ALA A 180 -5.06 -7.46 4.63
N ALA A 181 -4.73 -8.64 4.11
CA ALA A 181 -5.66 -9.51 3.41
C ALA A 181 -6.79 -10.01 4.34
N ILE A 182 -6.46 -10.42 5.56
CA ILE A 182 -7.46 -10.81 6.57
C ILE A 182 -8.35 -9.61 6.95
N GLY A 183 -7.74 -8.44 7.19
CA GLY A 183 -8.44 -7.19 7.43
C GLY A 183 -9.42 -6.85 6.30
N PHE A 184 -9.00 -7.05 5.06
CA PHE A 184 -9.84 -6.86 3.88
C PHE A 184 -11.04 -7.82 3.86
N LEU A 185 -10.89 -9.07 4.30
CA LEU A 185 -12.03 -10.00 4.40
C LEU A 185 -13.11 -9.49 5.37
N PHE A 186 -12.73 -8.80 6.45
CA PHE A 186 -13.71 -8.15 7.34
C PHE A 186 -14.42 -7.00 6.64
N VAL A 187 -13.68 -6.19 5.88
CA VAL A 187 -14.29 -5.14 5.04
C VAL A 187 -15.29 -5.78 4.10
N VAL A 188 -14.94 -6.86 3.39
CA VAL A 188 -15.80 -7.59 2.43
C VAL A 188 -17.05 -8.19 3.10
N LYS A 189 -16.98 -8.67 4.33
CA LYS A 189 -18.12 -9.33 4.99
C LYS A 189 -19.14 -8.37 5.58
N GLU A 190 -18.73 -7.16 5.96
CA GLU A 190 -19.63 -6.18 6.55
C GLU A 190 -20.17 -5.22 5.47
N PRO A 191 -21.41 -5.41 4.96
CA PRO A 191 -22.04 -4.35 4.19
C PRO A 191 -22.23 -3.15 5.11
N LEU A 192 -21.86 -1.96 4.61
CA LEU A 192 -22.13 -0.72 5.30
C LEU A 192 -23.62 -0.45 5.23
N ASN A 193 -24.34 -0.84 6.28
CA ASN A 193 -25.73 -0.47 6.45
C ASN A 193 -25.78 1.06 6.66
N GLY A 194 -26.45 1.74 5.73
CA GLY A 194 -26.69 3.18 5.78
C GLY A 194 -27.61 3.57 6.91
#